data_AF-A0A401LV03-F1
#
_entry.id   AF-A0A401LV03-F1
#
_cell.length_a   1.000
_cell.length_b   1.000
_cell.length_c   1.000
_cell.angle_alpha   90.00
_cell.angle_beta   90.00
_cell.angle_gamma   90.00
#
_symmetry.space_group_name_H-M   'P 1'
#
loop_
_entity.id
_entity.type
_entity.pdbx_description
1 polymer ?
#
loop_
_entity_poly.entity_id
_entity_poly.type
_entity_poly.pdbx_seq_one_letter_code
_entity_poly.pdbx_strand_id
1 'polypeptide(L)'
;MVLAVATSCGDDEDDYAPDNVNDPEKLTDPLPTTDQLGVTHNNTLYYLSFWSKEDHMISENMINRYKEAVPYAPGKKMEVGDAFFFTRQDIDRIQSDTDLLADIKDMFHKRSIVMMMEGGTNEDFNTVCTLLDCYNPYAKEDESYSDELPLWVFSGPLPSASGFYSKLNALSTATGADGKESVQTINEYGQGFHCDMTSQSLQRALEPKAPSNGSSDLKNLISAYIVIGQNSYTAPPVHGHEGKGTTDNFQVEAKIWTAYSKDRKEHFYLVNLGFIAYVEPSFYGEWHTKVSTLKMKGYGFCLTDVNLEFAPVHPNGAIIHAHSPQTTERQSSYTSSVSFELGGSVSVTGPEISGGISISNSHTETINDIEVINRTNPAQGSPQLRW
;
A
#
# COMPACT_ATOMS: atom_id res chain seq x y z
N MET A 1 -12.29 -10.42 -0.94
CA MET A 1 -12.88 -9.76 0.25
C MET A 1 -14.37 -10.02 0.22
N VAL A 2 -15.02 -10.16 1.37
CA VAL A 2 -16.50 -10.18 1.47
C VAL A 2 -16.88 -9.05 2.42
N LEU A 3 -17.78 -8.17 1.99
CA LEU A 3 -18.42 -7.18 2.84
C LEU A 3 -19.80 -7.71 3.21
N ALA A 4 -20.09 -7.80 4.51
CA ALA A 4 -21.37 -8.23 5.01
C ALA A 4 -22.19 -7.02 5.46
N VAL A 5 -23.51 -7.06 5.22
CA VAL A 5 -24.43 -6.07 5.79
C VAL A 5 -24.68 -6.45 7.24
N ALA A 6 -24.39 -5.56 8.17
CA ALA A 6 -24.84 -5.72 9.55
C ALA A 6 -26.36 -5.47 9.60
N THR A 7 -27.14 -6.54 9.83
CA THR A 7 -28.61 -6.48 9.91
C THR A 7 -29.10 -7.06 11.22
N SER A 8 -30.17 -6.50 11.77
CA SER A 8 -30.92 -7.13 12.85
C SER A 8 -32.37 -7.34 12.42
N CYS A 9 -32.95 -8.48 12.82
CA CYS A 9 -34.36 -8.79 12.61
C CYS A 9 -35.14 -8.47 13.87
N GLY A 10 -36.10 -7.55 13.75
CA GLY A 10 -37.11 -7.26 14.78
C GLY A 10 -36.83 -5.96 15.53
N ASP A 11 -37.36 -4.86 15.00
CA ASP A 11 -37.79 -3.75 15.85
C ASP A 11 -39.29 -3.55 15.64
N ASP A 12 -40.02 -3.52 16.76
CA ASP A 12 -41.44 -3.25 16.86
C ASP A 12 -41.74 -1.82 16.36
N GLU A 13 -42.96 -1.57 15.86
CA GLU A 13 -43.35 -0.34 15.16
C GLU A 13 -43.29 0.97 15.97
N ASP A 14 -42.82 0.95 17.22
CA ASP A 14 -42.95 2.09 18.11
C ASP A 14 -41.71 3.00 18.05
N ASP A 15 -41.90 4.15 17.40
CA ASP A 15 -41.14 5.42 17.51
C ASP A 15 -39.96 5.73 16.56
N TYR A 16 -39.90 5.20 15.33
CA TYR A 16 -39.07 5.85 14.31
C TYR A 16 -39.73 7.14 13.77
N ALA A 17 -39.38 8.27 14.39
CA ALA A 17 -39.79 9.61 13.96
C ALA A 17 -38.64 10.28 13.16
N PRO A 18 -38.71 10.33 11.81
CA PRO A 18 -37.61 10.80 10.95
C PRO A 18 -37.17 12.25 11.20
N ASP A 19 -38.01 13.04 11.87
CA ASP A 19 -37.77 14.46 12.16
C ASP A 19 -37.26 14.72 13.59
N ASN A 20 -37.08 13.69 14.43
CA ASN A 20 -36.67 13.87 15.81
C ASN A 20 -35.15 14.15 15.90
N VAL A 21 -34.78 15.33 16.39
CA VAL A 21 -33.39 15.86 16.37
C VAL A 21 -32.51 15.26 17.48
N ASN A 22 -33.08 14.48 18.41
CA ASN A 22 -32.38 13.82 19.51
C ASN A 22 -32.08 12.34 19.26
N ASP A 23 -32.23 11.87 18.02
CA ASP A 23 -31.77 10.54 17.64
C ASP A 23 -30.23 10.54 17.58
N PRO A 24 -29.52 9.70 18.37
CA PRO A 24 -28.06 9.58 18.30
C PRO A 24 -27.54 9.17 16.91
N GLU A 25 -28.46 8.80 16.01
CA GLU A 25 -28.25 8.17 14.71
C GLU A 25 -28.22 9.14 13.52
N LYS A 26 -28.31 10.45 13.72
CA LYS A 26 -27.96 11.43 12.67
C LYS A 26 -26.44 11.63 12.56
N LEU A 27 -25.72 10.56 12.26
CA LEU A 27 -24.33 10.63 11.82
C LEU A 27 -24.25 10.10 10.40
N THR A 28 -24.29 11.02 9.45
CA THR A 28 -23.15 11.27 8.56
C THR A 28 -23.58 12.37 7.60
N ASP A 29 -23.05 13.57 7.83
CA ASP A 29 -22.92 14.56 6.75
C ASP A 29 -22.40 13.84 5.48
N PRO A 30 -22.81 14.28 4.27
CA PRO A 30 -22.26 13.69 3.06
C PRO A 30 -20.74 13.71 3.13
N LEU A 31 -20.10 12.57 2.83
CA LEU A 31 -18.65 12.49 2.81
C LEU A 31 -18.09 13.53 1.84
N PRO A 32 -16.92 14.10 2.13
CA PRO A 32 -16.28 15.03 1.21
C PRO A 32 -16.10 14.41 -0.18
N THR A 33 -16.15 15.24 -1.21
CA THR A 33 -15.89 14.82 -2.59
C THR A 33 -14.46 15.10 -3.02
N THR A 34 -13.75 15.96 -2.29
CA THR A 34 -12.38 16.42 -2.55
C THR A 34 -11.38 15.83 -1.57
N ASP A 35 -10.11 15.83 -1.94
CA ASP A 35 -9.02 15.44 -1.03
C ASP A 35 -9.02 16.32 0.23
N GLN A 36 -8.68 15.73 1.38
CA GLN A 36 -8.62 16.40 2.67
C GLN A 36 -7.17 16.67 3.13
N LEU A 37 -6.17 16.18 2.38
CA LEU A 37 -4.74 16.36 2.68
C LEU A 37 -4.38 15.95 4.11
N GLY A 38 -4.80 14.75 4.52
CA GLY A 38 -4.59 14.24 5.88
C GLY A 38 -3.10 14.08 6.23
N VAL A 39 -2.23 13.95 5.22
CA VAL A 39 -0.79 13.77 5.39
C VAL A 39 -0.03 14.70 4.45
N THR A 40 0.95 15.44 4.99
CA THR A 40 1.80 16.37 4.21
C THR A 40 3.29 16.16 4.50
N HIS A 41 4.12 16.53 3.54
CA HIS A 41 5.58 16.50 3.57
C HIS A 41 6.11 17.94 3.60
N ASN A 42 7.15 18.17 4.40
CA ASN A 42 7.84 19.47 4.43
C ASN A 42 8.83 19.66 3.28
N ASN A 43 8.99 18.64 2.44
CA ASN A 43 9.91 18.59 1.31
C ASN A 43 9.38 19.34 0.07
N THR A 44 10.29 19.65 -0.84
CA THR A 44 9.98 20.28 -2.12
C THR A 44 9.88 19.23 -3.22
N LEU A 45 8.90 19.40 -4.12
CA LEU A 45 8.78 18.62 -5.34
C LEU A 45 9.33 19.41 -6.53
N TYR A 46 10.16 18.76 -7.33
CA TYR A 46 10.76 19.31 -8.54
C TYR A 46 10.19 18.59 -9.75
N TYR A 47 9.69 19.31 -10.74
CA TYR A 47 9.09 18.68 -11.92
C TYR A 47 9.89 18.95 -13.19
N LEU A 48 10.08 17.93 -14.02
CA LEU A 48 10.83 18.02 -15.27
C LEU A 48 10.05 18.72 -16.39
N SER A 49 8.77 18.37 -16.51
CA SER A 49 7.82 18.93 -17.46
C SER A 49 6.53 19.33 -16.74
N PHE A 50 5.80 20.28 -17.33
CA PHE A 50 4.51 20.71 -16.79
C PHE A 50 3.48 19.58 -16.90
N TRP A 51 2.62 19.43 -15.88
CA TRP A 51 1.51 18.48 -15.84
C TRP A 51 0.18 19.25 -15.84
N SER A 52 -0.86 18.71 -16.47
CA SER A 52 -2.21 19.31 -16.46
C SER A 52 -2.88 19.06 -15.12
N LYS A 53 -3.44 20.08 -14.48
CA LYS A 53 -4.19 19.87 -13.23
C LYS A 53 -5.54 19.18 -13.46
N GLU A 54 -6.20 19.48 -14.59
CA GLU A 54 -7.59 19.07 -14.83
C GLU A 54 -7.74 17.59 -15.23
N ASP A 55 -6.66 16.91 -15.64
CA ASP A 55 -6.70 15.53 -16.17
C ASP A 55 -5.97 14.49 -15.28
N HIS A 56 -5.42 14.90 -14.13
CA HIS A 56 -4.40 14.13 -13.40
C HIS A 56 -4.67 14.03 -11.88
N MET A 57 -5.91 13.70 -11.52
CA MET A 57 -6.42 13.81 -10.14
C MET A 57 -5.51 13.15 -9.07
N ILE A 58 -4.95 11.96 -9.32
CA ILE A 58 -4.15 11.26 -8.30
C ILE A 58 -2.74 11.85 -8.17
N SER A 59 -2.16 12.30 -9.29
CA SER A 59 -0.88 13.01 -9.30
C SER A 59 -1.01 14.35 -8.59
N GLU A 60 -2.06 15.12 -8.89
CA GLU A 60 -2.31 16.40 -8.23
C GLU A 60 -2.49 16.22 -6.73
N ASN A 61 -3.29 15.23 -6.31
CA ASN A 61 -3.43 14.88 -4.90
C ASN A 61 -2.07 14.59 -4.26
N MET A 62 -1.24 13.72 -4.84
CA MET A 62 0.08 13.41 -4.28
C MET A 62 1.01 14.64 -4.25
N ILE A 63 1.01 15.46 -5.31
CA ILE A 63 1.82 16.69 -5.38
C ILE A 63 1.40 17.70 -4.32
N ASN A 64 0.10 17.85 -4.05
CA ASN A 64 -0.44 18.75 -3.02
C ASN A 64 -0.01 18.37 -1.59
N ARG A 65 0.53 17.16 -1.39
CA ARG A 65 1.13 16.76 -0.11
C ARG A 65 2.51 17.35 0.10
N TYR A 66 3.18 17.84 -0.94
CA TYR A 66 4.47 18.52 -0.82
C TYR A 66 4.28 20.00 -0.55
N LYS A 67 5.23 20.57 0.18
CA LYS A 67 5.19 21.98 0.59
C LYS A 67 5.08 22.93 -0.61
N GLU A 68 5.81 22.63 -1.67
CA GLU A 68 5.79 23.38 -2.92
C GLU A 68 6.22 22.50 -4.09
N ALA A 69 5.76 22.85 -5.29
CA ALA A 69 6.17 22.24 -6.55
C ALA A 69 6.84 23.28 -7.43
N VAL A 70 8.09 23.04 -7.86
CA VAL A 70 8.90 24.00 -8.64
C VAL A 70 9.55 23.34 -9.85
N PRO A 71 9.81 24.08 -10.95
CA PRO A 71 10.51 23.51 -12.11
C PRO A 71 11.90 22.98 -11.73
N TYR A 72 12.25 21.80 -12.25
CA TYR A 72 13.60 21.28 -12.15
C TYR A 72 14.57 22.10 -13.02
N ALA A 73 15.75 22.37 -12.45
CA ALA A 73 16.88 22.96 -13.18
C ALA A 73 18.08 22.00 -13.08
N PRO A 74 18.79 21.72 -14.20
CA PRO A 74 19.97 20.86 -14.18
C PRO A 74 21.00 21.26 -13.13
N GLY A 75 21.60 20.29 -12.44
CA GLY A 75 22.56 20.53 -11.36
C GLY A 75 21.95 21.07 -10.05
N LYS A 76 20.62 21.19 -9.94
CA LYS A 76 19.97 21.55 -8.69
C LYS A 76 20.31 20.51 -7.61
N LYS A 77 20.77 21.00 -6.46
CA LYS A 77 20.96 20.17 -5.27
C LYS A 77 19.64 20.06 -4.52
N MET A 78 19.06 18.87 -4.56
CA MET A 78 17.86 18.48 -3.82
C MET A 78 18.24 17.85 -2.48
N GLU A 79 17.35 17.96 -1.49
CA GLU A 79 17.52 17.44 -0.14
C GLU A 79 16.89 16.04 0.01
N VAL A 80 17.29 15.31 1.05
CA VAL A 80 16.72 13.99 1.35
C VAL A 80 15.21 14.11 1.55
N GLY A 81 14.46 13.28 0.83
CA GLY A 81 12.98 13.29 0.85
C GLY A 81 12.33 14.28 -0.11
N ASP A 82 13.10 15.14 -0.79
CA ASP A 82 12.58 15.89 -1.94
C ASP A 82 12.12 14.92 -3.03
N ALA A 83 11.15 15.37 -3.83
CA ALA A 83 10.58 14.59 -4.91
C ALA A 83 11.02 15.11 -6.28
N PHE A 84 11.20 14.21 -7.23
CA PHE A 84 11.44 14.49 -8.64
C PHE A 84 10.32 13.88 -9.47
N PHE A 85 9.49 14.73 -10.06
CA PHE A 85 8.32 14.38 -10.84
C PHE A 85 8.59 14.49 -12.34
N PHE A 86 8.13 13.52 -13.09
CA PHE A 86 8.15 13.53 -14.55
C PHE A 86 6.97 12.72 -15.08
N THR A 87 6.60 12.94 -16.33
CA THR A 87 5.49 12.21 -16.96
C THR A 87 6.00 11.13 -17.89
N ARG A 88 5.11 10.24 -18.35
CA ARG A 88 5.44 9.27 -19.40
C ARG A 88 6.08 9.91 -20.64
N GLN A 89 5.68 11.13 -21.01
CA GLN A 89 6.26 11.80 -22.20
C GLN A 89 7.73 12.18 -22.00
N ASP A 90 8.23 12.25 -20.77
CA ASP A 90 9.61 12.60 -20.47
C ASP A 90 10.60 11.43 -20.63
N ILE A 91 10.13 10.18 -20.72
CA ILE A 91 11.04 9.01 -20.75
C ILE A 91 12.04 9.08 -21.90
N ASP A 92 11.59 9.41 -23.12
CA ASP A 92 12.47 9.48 -24.29
C ASP A 92 13.54 10.59 -24.13
N ARG A 93 13.17 11.69 -23.48
CA ARG A 93 14.09 12.78 -23.14
C ARG A 93 15.10 12.32 -22.09
N ILE A 94 14.66 11.68 -21.02
CA ILE A 94 15.52 11.10 -19.96
C ILE A 94 16.51 10.10 -20.57
N GLN A 95 16.07 9.28 -21.51
CA GLN A 95 16.92 8.28 -22.16
C GLN A 95 17.97 8.89 -23.11
N SER A 96 17.63 9.97 -23.81
CA SER A 96 18.50 10.58 -24.82
C SER A 96 19.46 11.63 -24.25
N ASP A 97 19.09 12.33 -23.19
CA ASP A 97 19.91 13.34 -22.53
C ASP A 97 20.82 12.68 -21.47
N THR A 98 22.12 12.57 -21.79
CA THR A 98 23.11 11.88 -20.94
C THR A 98 23.34 12.60 -19.61
N ASP A 99 23.28 13.93 -19.59
CA ASP A 99 23.51 14.72 -18.38
C ASP A 99 22.30 14.61 -17.46
N LEU A 100 21.08 14.69 -18.01
CA LEU A 100 19.84 14.48 -17.26
C LEU A 100 19.77 13.06 -16.67
N LEU A 101 20.11 12.03 -17.44
CA LEU A 101 20.13 10.65 -16.93
C LEU A 101 21.15 10.48 -15.81
N ALA A 102 22.33 11.10 -15.93
CA ALA A 102 23.35 11.07 -14.89
C ALA A 102 22.87 11.76 -13.60
N ASP A 103 22.21 12.91 -13.72
CA ASP A 103 21.59 13.61 -12.59
C ASP A 103 20.52 12.75 -11.92
N ILE A 104 19.60 12.13 -12.68
CA ILE A 104 18.54 11.28 -12.14
C ILE A 104 19.13 10.04 -11.44
N LYS A 105 20.18 9.43 -11.99
CA LYS A 105 20.89 8.33 -11.31
C LYS A 105 21.52 8.77 -10.00
N ASP A 106 22.13 9.95 -9.95
CA ASP A 106 22.71 10.49 -8.72
C ASP A 106 21.63 10.78 -7.67
N MET A 107 20.51 11.38 -8.09
CA MET A 107 19.32 11.61 -7.27
C MET A 107 18.77 10.30 -6.69
N PHE A 108 18.59 9.29 -7.54
CA PHE A 108 18.02 7.99 -7.17
C PHE A 108 18.92 7.18 -6.22
N HIS A 109 20.21 7.05 -6.54
CA HIS A 109 21.11 6.13 -5.84
C HIS A 109 21.82 6.74 -4.63
N LYS A 110 22.01 8.06 -4.60
CA LYS A 110 22.90 8.70 -3.60
C LYS A 110 22.24 9.76 -2.74
N ARG A 111 21.17 10.39 -3.21
CA ARG A 111 20.57 11.55 -2.54
C ARG A 111 19.23 11.25 -1.86
N SER A 112 18.76 10.00 -1.91
CA SER A 112 17.48 9.58 -1.31
C SER A 112 16.32 10.46 -1.78
N ILE A 113 16.28 10.74 -3.09
CA ILE A 113 15.22 11.49 -3.75
C ILE A 113 14.08 10.53 -4.11
N VAL A 114 12.85 10.99 -3.89
CA VAL A 114 11.63 10.27 -4.26
C VAL A 114 11.31 10.56 -5.71
N MET A 115 11.29 9.55 -6.56
CA MET A 115 10.88 9.68 -7.95
C MET A 115 9.36 9.51 -8.07
N MET A 116 8.76 10.31 -8.94
CA MET A 116 7.35 10.23 -9.29
C MET A 116 7.21 10.21 -10.80
N MET A 117 6.69 9.11 -11.33
CA MET A 117 6.35 8.99 -12.74
C MET A 117 4.84 8.97 -12.88
N GLU A 118 4.29 9.92 -13.63
CA GLU A 118 2.88 9.92 -14.00
C GLU A 118 2.63 9.15 -15.30
N GLY A 119 1.60 8.31 -15.26
CA GLY A 119 1.12 7.54 -16.40
C GLY A 119 2.07 6.43 -16.83
N GLY A 120 1.85 5.94 -18.04
CA GLY A 120 2.64 4.84 -18.62
C GLY A 120 2.21 3.47 -18.11
N THR A 121 2.63 2.46 -18.87
CA THR A 121 2.38 1.04 -18.58
C THR A 121 3.43 0.45 -17.65
N ASN A 122 3.24 -0.80 -17.21
CA ASN A 122 4.26 -1.57 -16.50
C ASN A 122 5.57 -1.69 -17.32
N GLU A 123 5.49 -1.70 -18.66
CA GLU A 123 6.66 -1.74 -19.55
C GLU A 123 7.40 -0.40 -19.58
N ASP A 124 6.68 0.71 -19.55
CA ASP A 124 7.28 2.04 -19.45
C ASP A 124 8.00 2.21 -18.11
N PHE A 125 7.37 1.79 -17.02
CA PHE A 125 8.01 1.77 -15.71
C PHE A 125 9.21 0.81 -15.68
N ASN A 126 9.13 -0.35 -16.34
CA ASN A 126 10.27 -1.26 -16.50
C ASN A 126 11.44 -0.62 -17.25
N THR A 127 11.14 0.21 -18.27
CA THR A 127 12.15 0.98 -19.00
C THR A 127 12.87 1.95 -18.06
N VAL A 128 12.13 2.68 -17.23
CA VAL A 128 12.71 3.57 -16.21
C VAL A 128 13.56 2.79 -15.19
N CYS A 129 13.06 1.65 -14.69
CA CYS A 129 13.82 0.80 -13.77
C CYS A 129 15.14 0.31 -14.40
N THR A 130 15.10 -0.07 -15.68
CA THR A 130 16.30 -0.48 -16.44
C THR A 130 17.28 0.66 -16.61
N LEU A 131 16.79 1.87 -16.94
CA LEU A 131 17.62 3.07 -17.05
C LEU A 131 18.32 3.37 -15.72
N LEU A 132 17.62 3.21 -14.60
CA LEU A 132 18.13 3.46 -13.26
C LEU A 132 18.88 2.29 -12.63
N ASP A 133 19.00 1.14 -13.32
CA ASP A 133 19.64 -0.07 -12.78
C ASP A 133 19.02 -0.50 -11.44
N CYS A 134 17.69 -0.58 -11.39
CA CYS A 134 16.94 -0.99 -10.21
C CYS A 134 15.88 -2.05 -10.54
N TYR A 135 15.42 -2.75 -9.50
CA TYR A 135 14.42 -3.81 -9.64
C TYR A 135 13.02 -3.21 -9.88
N ASN A 136 12.27 -3.80 -10.81
CA ASN A 136 10.85 -3.51 -11.01
C ASN A 136 9.97 -4.57 -10.31
N PRO A 137 9.31 -4.23 -9.19
CA PRO A 137 8.44 -5.17 -8.49
C PRO A 137 7.11 -5.45 -9.21
N TYR A 138 6.74 -4.67 -10.23
CA TYR A 138 5.45 -4.74 -10.94
C TYR A 138 5.53 -5.37 -12.33
N ALA A 139 6.69 -5.89 -12.73
CA ALA A 139 6.96 -6.37 -14.09
C ALA A 139 6.09 -7.54 -14.60
N LYS A 140 5.23 -8.12 -13.75
CA LYS A 140 4.36 -9.27 -14.07
C LYS A 140 2.87 -9.00 -13.88
N GLU A 141 2.47 -7.77 -13.57
CA GLU A 141 1.06 -7.44 -13.59
C GLU A 141 0.60 -7.41 -15.06
N ASP A 142 -0.27 -8.35 -15.45
CA ASP A 142 -0.80 -8.48 -16.81
C ASP A 142 -1.94 -7.47 -17.10
N GLU A 143 -2.41 -6.74 -16.09
CA GLU A 143 -3.58 -5.87 -16.17
C GLU A 143 -3.16 -4.40 -16.10
N SER A 144 -2.75 -3.84 -17.23
CA SER A 144 -2.87 -2.39 -17.44
C SER A 144 -4.22 -2.13 -18.11
N TYR A 145 -5.14 -1.47 -17.40
CA TYR A 145 -6.38 -1.02 -18.03
C TYR A 145 -6.05 0.14 -18.96
N SER A 146 -6.59 0.16 -20.19
CA SER A 146 -6.21 1.14 -21.22
C SER A 146 -6.46 2.60 -20.83
N ASP A 147 -7.30 2.82 -19.82
CA ASP A 147 -7.76 4.13 -19.36
C ASP A 147 -7.13 4.50 -17.99
N GLU A 148 -6.16 3.72 -17.50
CA GLU A 148 -5.48 3.95 -16.22
C GLU A 148 -4.37 5.00 -16.38
N LEU A 149 -4.41 6.05 -15.57
CA LEU A 149 -3.30 6.99 -15.40
C LEU A 149 -2.67 6.77 -14.01
N PRO A 150 -1.79 5.76 -13.85
CA PRO A 150 -1.17 5.45 -12.57
C PRO A 150 -0.18 6.55 -12.16
N LEU A 151 0.08 6.67 -10.86
CA LEU A 151 1.23 7.41 -10.35
C LEU A 151 2.21 6.42 -9.70
N TRP A 152 3.40 6.30 -10.28
CA TRP A 152 4.48 5.50 -9.74
C TRP A 152 5.27 6.35 -8.74
N VAL A 153 5.26 5.99 -7.46
CA VAL A 153 6.07 6.64 -6.41
C VAL A 153 7.16 5.68 -6.00
N PHE A 154 8.41 6.00 -6.28
CA PHE A 154 9.51 5.07 -6.08
C PHE A 154 10.82 5.74 -5.71
N SER A 155 11.73 5.04 -5.06
CA SER A 155 13.05 5.56 -4.68
C SER A 155 14.06 4.44 -4.54
N GLY A 156 15.34 4.79 -4.71
CA GLY A 156 16.46 3.97 -4.29
C GLY A 156 16.60 3.97 -2.77
N PRO A 157 17.83 3.91 -2.24
CA PRO A 157 18.04 3.92 -0.79
C PRO A 157 17.48 5.17 -0.11
N LEU A 158 16.63 4.96 0.89
CA LEU A 158 16.14 5.96 1.84
C LEU A 158 16.77 5.71 3.22
N PRO A 159 16.72 6.67 4.15
CA PRO A 159 17.30 6.53 5.48
C PRO A 159 16.92 5.23 6.24
N SER A 160 15.69 4.72 6.09
CA SER A 160 15.22 3.47 6.70
C SER A 160 14.76 2.40 5.71
N ALA A 161 14.94 2.59 4.40
CA ALA A 161 14.55 1.62 3.37
C ALA A 161 15.66 1.44 2.32
N SER A 162 15.86 0.20 1.85
CA SER A 162 16.78 -0.08 0.73
C SER A 162 16.20 0.35 -0.62
N GLY A 163 14.87 0.49 -0.68
CA GLY A 163 14.11 0.99 -1.81
C GLY A 163 12.65 1.11 -1.42
N PHE A 164 11.92 2.02 -2.07
CA PHE A 164 10.50 2.23 -1.87
C PHE A 164 9.80 2.18 -3.22
N TYR A 165 8.69 1.47 -3.31
CA TYR A 165 7.93 1.31 -4.55
C TYR A 165 6.44 1.28 -4.22
N SER A 166 5.68 2.17 -4.83
CA SER A 166 4.22 2.24 -4.74
C SER A 166 3.65 2.58 -6.12
N LYS A 167 2.61 1.84 -6.52
CA LYS A 167 1.80 2.14 -7.71
C LYS A 167 0.44 2.62 -7.24
N LEU A 168 0.22 3.91 -7.34
CA LEU A 168 -1.03 4.56 -6.95
C LEU A 168 -1.99 4.54 -8.14
N ASN A 169 -3.17 3.98 -7.94
CA ASN A 169 -4.21 3.87 -8.96
C ASN A 169 -5.52 4.48 -8.48
N ALA A 170 -6.22 5.16 -9.38
CA ALA A 170 -7.53 5.72 -9.11
C ALA A 170 -8.68 4.74 -9.43
N LEU A 171 -8.44 3.43 -9.40
CA LEU A 171 -9.41 2.41 -9.80
C LEU A 171 -9.99 1.70 -8.58
N SER A 172 -11.29 1.43 -8.64
CA SER A 172 -12.03 0.58 -7.71
C SER A 172 -12.75 -0.53 -8.45
N THR A 173 -12.87 -1.67 -7.78
CA THR A 173 -13.78 -2.73 -8.19
C THR A 173 -15.15 -2.50 -7.56
N ALA A 174 -16.19 -2.50 -8.38
CA ALA A 174 -17.57 -2.42 -7.94
C ALA A 174 -18.31 -3.69 -8.38
N THR A 175 -19.14 -4.24 -7.50
CA THR A 175 -20.04 -5.35 -7.85
C THR A 175 -21.42 -4.79 -8.13
N GLY A 176 -21.87 -4.90 -9.38
CA GLY A 176 -23.22 -4.52 -9.79
C GLY A 176 -24.30 -5.38 -9.13
N ALA A 177 -25.55 -4.91 -9.14
CA ALA A 177 -26.70 -5.65 -8.60
C ALA A 177 -26.95 -7.00 -9.31
N ASP A 178 -26.37 -7.21 -10.50
CA ASP A 178 -26.38 -8.46 -11.26
C ASP A 178 -25.21 -9.40 -10.92
N GLY A 179 -24.38 -9.04 -9.94
CA GLY A 179 -23.19 -9.79 -9.51
C GLY A 179 -22.00 -9.67 -10.45
N LYS A 180 -22.05 -8.79 -11.47
CA LYS A 180 -20.90 -8.54 -12.35
C LYS A 180 -19.98 -7.50 -11.76
N GLU A 181 -18.68 -7.76 -11.85
CA GLU A 181 -17.65 -6.80 -11.50
C GLU A 181 -17.49 -5.76 -12.62
N SER A 182 -17.44 -4.50 -12.23
CA SER A 182 -17.09 -3.37 -13.09
C SER A 182 -15.95 -2.59 -12.46
N VAL A 183 -15.02 -2.12 -13.29
CA VAL A 183 -13.97 -1.20 -12.88
C VAL A 183 -14.48 0.23 -13.02
N GLN A 184 -14.29 1.05 -11.99
CA GLN A 184 -14.67 2.45 -12.00
C GLN A 184 -13.60 3.33 -11.35
N THR A 185 -13.58 4.61 -11.71
CA THR A 185 -12.66 5.58 -11.13
C THR A 185 -13.14 6.02 -9.75
N ILE A 186 -12.26 5.98 -8.75
CA ILE A 186 -12.53 6.51 -7.41
C ILE A 186 -12.50 8.03 -7.42
N ASN A 187 -13.33 8.66 -6.60
CA ASN A 187 -13.38 10.12 -6.50
C ASN A 187 -12.11 10.70 -5.85
N GLU A 188 -11.93 12.02 -5.95
CA GLU A 188 -10.77 12.73 -5.42
C GLU A 188 -10.54 12.45 -3.92
N TYR A 189 -11.62 12.37 -3.14
CA TYR A 189 -11.55 11.99 -1.73
C TYR A 189 -10.93 10.61 -1.50
N GLY A 190 -11.34 9.58 -2.26
CA GLY A 190 -10.76 8.23 -2.22
C GLY A 190 -9.30 8.20 -2.65
N GLN A 191 -8.97 8.91 -3.72
CA GLN A 191 -7.57 9.07 -4.19
C GLN A 191 -6.69 9.72 -3.10
N GLY A 192 -7.25 10.65 -2.32
CA GLY A 192 -6.60 11.25 -1.16
C GLY A 192 -6.16 10.22 -0.13
N PHE A 193 -6.99 9.22 0.19
CA PHE A 193 -6.60 8.15 1.13
C PHE A 193 -5.45 7.30 0.60
N HIS A 194 -5.47 6.96 -0.69
CA HIS A 194 -4.34 6.25 -1.31
C HIS A 194 -3.04 7.06 -1.20
N CYS A 195 -3.09 8.36 -1.45
CA CYS A 195 -1.95 9.25 -1.31
C CYS A 195 -1.50 9.40 0.17
N ASP A 196 -2.44 9.44 1.12
CA ASP A 196 -2.14 9.52 2.56
C ASP A 196 -1.47 8.25 3.08
N MET A 197 -2.01 7.06 2.75
CA MET A 197 -1.44 5.78 3.17
C MET A 197 -0.02 5.58 2.60
N THR A 198 0.19 5.93 1.33
CA THR A 198 1.53 5.88 0.70
C THR A 198 2.45 6.92 1.35
N SER A 199 1.97 8.13 1.62
CA SER A 199 2.76 9.20 2.24
C SER A 199 3.19 8.86 3.67
N GLN A 200 2.32 8.25 4.48
CA GLN A 200 2.70 7.76 5.83
C GLN A 200 3.79 6.69 5.75
N SER A 201 3.66 5.79 4.79
CA SER A 201 4.63 4.71 4.57
C SER A 201 5.98 5.27 4.11
N LEU A 202 5.95 6.28 3.24
CA LEU A 202 7.13 7.02 2.79
C LEU A 202 7.80 7.81 3.92
N GLN A 203 7.03 8.48 4.78
CA GLN A 203 7.57 9.20 5.94
C GLN A 203 8.34 8.25 6.87
N ARG A 204 7.78 7.07 7.17
CA ARG A 204 8.48 6.04 7.95
C ARG A 204 9.77 5.55 7.25
N ALA A 205 9.80 5.51 5.92
CA ALA A 205 10.99 5.14 5.17
C ALA A 205 12.07 6.25 5.17
N LEU A 206 11.65 7.51 5.30
CA LEU A 206 12.51 8.69 5.39
C LEU A 206 13.05 8.95 6.80
N GLU A 207 12.42 8.40 7.83
CA GLU A 207 12.91 8.49 9.21
C GLU A 207 14.30 7.85 9.32
N PRO A 208 15.29 8.51 9.95
CA PRO A 208 16.61 7.92 10.13
C PRO A 208 16.58 6.63 10.96
N LYS A 209 17.20 5.57 10.44
CA LYS A 209 17.33 4.31 11.18
C LYS A 209 18.21 4.49 12.42
N ALA A 210 17.81 3.89 13.53
CA ALA A 210 18.62 3.88 14.75
C ALA A 210 19.95 3.11 14.54
N PRO A 211 21.05 3.52 15.20
CA PRO A 211 22.34 2.84 15.08
C PRO A 211 22.27 1.38 15.54
N SER A 212 22.82 0.46 14.75
CA SER A 212 22.90 -0.96 15.03
C SER A 212 24.16 -1.32 15.83
N ASN A 213 24.20 -0.93 17.11
CA ASN A 213 25.37 -1.17 17.98
C ASN A 213 25.64 -2.69 18.20
N GLY A 214 26.39 -3.33 17.31
CA GLY A 214 26.88 -4.72 17.46
C GLY A 214 25.80 -5.81 17.33
N SER A 215 24.65 -5.49 16.74
CA SER A 215 23.54 -6.44 16.57
C SER A 215 23.80 -7.44 15.44
N SER A 216 23.53 -8.73 15.69
CA SER A 216 23.49 -9.78 14.65
C SER A 216 22.12 -9.89 13.96
N ASP A 217 21.12 -9.09 14.38
CA ASP A 217 19.79 -9.10 13.80
C ASP A 217 19.73 -8.49 12.39
N LEU A 218 19.20 -9.24 11.42
CA LEU A 218 19.09 -8.81 10.02
C LEU A 218 18.40 -7.46 9.85
N LYS A 219 17.32 -7.19 10.59
CA LYS A 219 16.57 -5.92 10.47
C LYS A 219 17.34 -4.73 11.01
N ASN A 220 18.26 -4.97 11.94
CA ASN A 220 19.16 -3.93 12.44
C ASN A 220 20.33 -3.71 11.48
N LEU A 221 20.79 -4.76 10.81
CA LEU A 221 21.93 -4.74 9.90
C LEU A 221 21.62 -4.08 8.56
N ILE A 222 20.46 -4.36 7.96
CA ILE A 222 20.05 -3.77 6.67
C ILE A 222 18.61 -3.27 6.71
N SER A 223 18.27 -2.43 5.73
CA SER A 223 16.93 -1.91 5.54
C SER A 223 16.13 -2.78 4.56
N ALA A 224 14.81 -2.79 4.69
CA ALA A 224 13.94 -3.53 3.78
C ALA A 224 13.77 -2.80 2.45
N TYR A 225 13.50 -3.54 1.38
CA TYR A 225 12.72 -3.00 0.26
C TYR A 225 11.26 -2.91 0.70
N ILE A 226 10.61 -1.79 0.42
CA ILE A 226 9.19 -1.56 0.71
C ILE A 226 8.44 -1.55 -0.62
N VAL A 227 7.52 -2.49 -0.79
CA VAL A 227 6.66 -2.60 -1.97
C VAL A 227 5.21 -2.45 -1.53
N ILE A 228 4.48 -1.56 -2.19
CA ILE A 228 3.12 -1.21 -1.83
C ILE A 228 2.17 -1.56 -2.97
N GLY A 229 1.12 -2.31 -2.64
CA GLY A 229 -0.04 -2.50 -3.50
C GLY A 229 -1.25 -1.81 -2.89
N GLN A 230 -2.09 -1.20 -3.72
CA GLN A 230 -3.32 -0.55 -3.29
C GLN A 230 -4.51 -1.07 -4.06
N ASN A 231 -5.66 -1.07 -3.41
CA ASN A 231 -6.91 -1.43 -4.05
C ASN A 231 -8.07 -0.67 -3.38
N SER A 232 -9.18 -0.59 -4.08
CA SER A 232 -10.39 0.05 -3.63
C SER A 232 -11.60 -0.80 -3.93
N TYR A 233 -12.60 -0.72 -3.07
CA TYR A 233 -13.88 -1.37 -3.25
C TYR A 233 -15.01 -0.38 -3.03
N THR A 234 -15.93 -0.28 -4.00
CA THR A 234 -17.11 0.54 -3.85
C THR A 234 -18.32 -0.32 -3.54
N ALA A 235 -18.90 -0.10 -2.36
CA ALA A 235 -20.06 -0.86 -1.92
C ALA A 235 -21.31 -0.56 -2.77
N PRO A 236 -22.17 -1.56 -3.01
CA PRO A 236 -23.41 -1.37 -3.74
C PRO A 236 -24.39 -0.48 -2.96
N PRO A 237 -25.27 0.27 -3.64
CA PRO A 237 -26.27 1.08 -2.96
C PRO A 237 -27.27 0.22 -2.18
N VAL A 238 -27.72 0.72 -1.04
CA VAL A 238 -28.73 0.07 -0.20
C VAL A 238 -30.13 0.63 -0.53
N HIS A 239 -31.15 -0.24 -0.59
CA HIS A 239 -32.52 0.15 -0.92
C HIS A 239 -33.06 1.31 -0.05
N GLY A 240 -33.53 2.39 -0.69
CA GLY A 240 -34.05 3.59 0.00
C GLY A 240 -33.00 4.67 0.27
N HIS A 241 -31.72 4.36 0.07
CA HIS A 241 -30.61 5.32 0.07
C HIS A 241 -29.96 5.33 -1.32
N GLU A 242 -30.51 6.14 -2.22
CA GLU A 242 -29.84 6.49 -3.48
C GLU A 242 -28.53 7.23 -3.14
N GLY A 243 -27.39 6.59 -3.38
CA GLY A 243 -26.10 7.02 -2.85
C GLY A 243 -25.92 6.53 -1.42
N LYS A 244 -24.86 5.81 -1.12
CA LYS A 244 -23.53 6.40 -1.06
C LYS A 244 -22.54 5.43 -1.69
N GLY A 245 -22.18 5.65 -2.96
CA GLY A 245 -21.10 4.98 -3.69
C GLY A 245 -19.75 5.25 -3.04
N THR A 246 -19.61 4.70 -1.84
CA THR A 246 -18.54 4.93 -0.90
C THR A 246 -17.49 3.89 -1.14
N THR A 247 -16.26 4.38 -1.20
CA THR A 247 -15.14 3.57 -1.59
C THR A 247 -14.29 3.35 -0.36
N ASP A 248 -14.19 2.09 0.03
CA ASP A 248 -13.21 1.65 0.99
C ASP A 248 -11.86 1.56 0.29
N ASN A 249 -10.81 2.04 0.96
CA ASN A 249 -9.48 2.13 0.40
C ASN A 249 -8.54 1.23 1.19
N PHE A 250 -7.73 0.45 0.48
CA PHE A 250 -6.85 -0.56 1.07
C PHE A 250 -5.42 -0.37 0.60
N GLN A 251 -4.48 -0.73 1.48
CA GLN A 251 -3.06 -0.80 1.16
C GLN A 251 -2.44 -2.05 1.77
N VAL A 252 -1.71 -2.80 0.96
CA VAL A 252 -0.80 -3.87 1.40
C VAL A 252 0.63 -3.36 1.28
N GLU A 253 1.41 -3.49 2.35
CA GLU A 253 2.82 -3.12 2.42
C GLU A 253 3.66 -4.38 2.64
N ALA A 254 4.53 -4.72 1.70
CA ALA A 254 5.51 -5.80 1.83
C ALA A 254 6.90 -5.21 2.12
N LYS A 255 7.43 -5.49 3.31
CA LYS A 255 8.82 -5.20 3.69
C LYS A 255 9.67 -6.44 3.50
N ILE A 256 10.66 -6.36 2.62
CA ILE A 256 11.47 -7.50 2.19
C ILE A 256 12.94 -7.21 2.54
N TRP A 257 13.49 -7.96 3.50
CA TRP A 257 14.92 -7.99 3.78
C TRP A 257 15.56 -9.15 3.03
N THR A 258 16.72 -8.92 2.42
CA THR A 258 17.42 -9.91 1.61
C THR A 258 18.80 -10.23 2.19
N ALA A 259 19.16 -11.51 2.22
CA ALA A 259 20.48 -11.96 2.62
C ALA A 259 20.95 -13.11 1.73
N TYR A 260 22.26 -13.23 1.51
CA TYR A 260 22.86 -14.33 0.76
C TYR A 260 23.84 -15.09 1.62
N SER A 261 23.59 -16.38 1.84
CA SER A 261 24.53 -17.27 2.52
C SER A 261 25.57 -17.77 1.53
N LYS A 262 26.85 -17.44 1.75
CA LYS A 262 27.94 -17.91 0.87
C LYS A 262 28.19 -19.40 1.03
N ASP A 263 28.10 -19.91 2.26
CA ASP A 263 28.38 -21.31 2.57
C ASP A 263 27.32 -22.24 1.98
N ARG A 264 26.04 -21.83 2.02
CA ARG A 264 24.93 -22.59 1.45
C ARG A 264 24.70 -22.28 -0.03
N LYS A 265 25.22 -21.15 -0.53
CA LYS A 265 24.97 -20.61 -1.87
C LYS A 265 23.48 -20.34 -2.13
N GLU A 266 22.78 -19.82 -1.12
CA GLU A 266 21.33 -19.65 -1.11
C GLU A 266 20.93 -18.22 -0.71
N HIS A 267 19.80 -17.76 -1.25
CA HIS A 267 19.17 -16.49 -0.86
C HIS A 267 18.12 -16.71 0.24
N PHE A 268 18.14 -15.84 1.23
CA PHE A 268 17.17 -15.78 2.32
C PHE A 268 16.41 -14.48 2.26
N TYR A 269 15.11 -14.57 2.51
CA TYR A 269 14.18 -13.44 2.51
C TYR A 269 13.41 -13.45 3.82
N LEU A 270 13.44 -12.33 4.55
CA LEU A 270 12.45 -12.04 5.58
C LEU A 270 11.41 -11.13 4.93
N VAL A 271 10.14 -11.56 4.95
CA VAL A 271 9.02 -10.78 4.45
C VAL A 271 8.09 -10.45 5.61
N ASN A 272 7.78 -9.17 5.77
CA ASN A 272 6.74 -8.69 6.68
C ASN A 272 5.64 -8.03 5.85
N LEU A 273 4.40 -8.47 6.05
CA LEU A 273 3.22 -7.95 5.37
C LEU A 273 2.44 -7.08 6.36
N GLY A 274 2.19 -5.83 5.97
CA GLY A 274 1.26 -4.93 6.63
C GLY A 274 0.00 -4.77 5.78
N PHE A 275 -1.14 -4.63 6.42
CA PHE A 275 -2.41 -4.30 5.78
C PHE A 275 -3.01 -3.08 6.47
N ILE A 276 -3.40 -2.09 5.67
CA ILE A 276 -4.06 -0.86 6.11
C ILE A 276 -5.39 -0.79 5.38
N ALA A 277 -6.46 -0.57 6.11
CA ALA A 277 -7.80 -0.43 5.56
C ALA A 277 -8.46 0.83 6.10
N TYR A 278 -9.07 1.60 5.20
CA TYR A 278 -9.95 2.71 5.52
C TYR A 278 -11.36 2.36 5.06
N VAL A 279 -12.19 1.92 6.01
CA VAL A 279 -13.56 1.40 5.78
C VAL A 279 -14.66 2.25 6.39
N GLU A 280 -14.30 3.40 6.97
CA GLU A 280 -15.26 4.39 7.48
C GLU A 280 -16.32 4.78 6.43
N PRO A 281 -15.99 4.92 5.12
CA PRO A 281 -16.98 5.26 4.10
C PRO A 281 -18.13 4.26 3.99
N SER A 282 -17.86 2.97 4.23
CA SER A 282 -18.86 1.89 4.21
C SER A 282 -19.79 1.87 5.42
N PHE A 283 -19.56 2.69 6.45
CA PHE A 283 -20.45 2.83 7.59
C PHE A 283 -21.53 3.89 7.31
N TYR A 284 -22.80 3.49 7.33
CA TYR A 284 -23.92 4.36 6.91
C TYR A 284 -24.75 4.92 8.06
N GLY A 285 -24.47 4.48 9.29
CA GLY A 285 -25.37 4.70 10.41
C GLY A 285 -26.65 3.89 10.26
N GLU A 286 -27.57 4.05 11.21
CA GLU A 286 -28.83 3.30 11.23
C GLU A 286 -29.74 3.67 10.05
N TRP A 287 -30.24 2.66 9.34
CA TRP A 287 -31.24 2.81 8.30
C TRP A 287 -32.32 1.73 8.38
N HIS A 288 -33.52 2.10 7.93
CA HIS A 288 -34.73 1.27 7.96
C HIS A 288 -35.31 1.11 6.55
N THR A 289 -35.52 -0.12 6.08
CA THR A 289 -36.26 -0.36 4.82
C THR A 289 -37.76 -0.47 5.06
N LYS A 290 -38.54 0.19 4.19
CA LYS A 290 -40.01 0.19 4.18
C LYS A 290 -40.62 -0.73 3.11
N VAL A 291 -39.87 -1.67 2.55
CA VAL A 291 -40.42 -2.59 1.54
C VAL A 291 -41.33 -3.61 2.22
N SER A 292 -42.57 -3.71 1.71
CA SER A 292 -43.78 -4.29 2.34
C SER A 292 -43.72 -5.76 2.82
N THR A 293 -42.59 -6.45 2.67
CA THR A 293 -42.42 -7.85 3.10
C THR A 293 -41.17 -8.11 3.95
N LEU A 294 -40.26 -7.14 4.06
CA LEU A 294 -39.03 -7.23 4.85
C LEU A 294 -38.78 -5.88 5.53
N LYS A 295 -39.14 -5.78 6.81
CA LYS A 295 -38.70 -4.70 7.69
C LYS A 295 -37.30 -5.07 8.17
N MET A 296 -36.29 -4.32 7.74
CA MET A 296 -34.91 -4.55 8.17
C MET A 296 -34.32 -3.26 8.70
N LYS A 297 -33.53 -3.42 9.76
CA LYS A 297 -32.67 -2.42 10.36
C LYS A 297 -31.23 -2.75 10.00
N GLY A 298 -30.50 -1.79 9.46
CA GLY A 298 -29.08 -1.96 9.11
C GLY A 298 -28.24 -0.75 9.50
N TYR A 299 -26.91 -0.93 9.56
CA TYR A 299 -25.96 0.10 10.02
C TYR A 299 -24.88 0.50 8.99
N GLY A 300 -24.76 -0.28 7.90
CA GLY A 300 -23.70 -0.16 6.92
C GLY A 300 -23.04 -1.51 6.62
N PHE A 301 -21.92 -1.46 5.91
CA PHE A 301 -21.07 -2.60 5.67
C PHE A 301 -19.90 -2.61 6.65
N CYS A 302 -19.47 -3.81 7.05
CA CYS A 302 -18.24 -4.00 7.81
C CYS A 302 -17.32 -4.98 7.09
N LEU A 303 -16.02 -4.80 7.29
CA LEU A 303 -14.99 -5.70 6.80
C LEU A 303 -15.02 -7.00 7.61
N THR A 304 -15.37 -8.12 6.99
CA THR A 304 -15.46 -9.42 7.70
C THR A 304 -14.30 -10.35 7.38
N ASP A 305 -13.92 -10.47 6.11
CA ASP A 305 -12.92 -11.43 5.65
C ASP A 305 -11.85 -10.77 4.77
N VAL A 306 -10.66 -10.63 5.36
CA VAL A 306 -9.44 -10.21 4.67
C VAL A 306 -8.54 -11.44 4.51
N ASN A 307 -8.34 -11.88 3.27
CA ASN A 307 -7.35 -12.93 2.99
C ASN A 307 -6.05 -12.25 2.56
N LEU A 308 -4.98 -12.46 3.31
CA LEU A 308 -3.63 -12.02 2.93
C LEU A 308 -2.85 -13.23 2.43
N GLU A 309 -2.47 -13.19 1.15
CA GLU A 309 -1.73 -14.26 0.52
C GLU A 309 -0.41 -13.76 -0.03
N PHE A 310 0.65 -14.53 0.23
CA PHE A 310 1.97 -14.30 -0.33
C PHE A 310 2.52 -15.60 -0.91
N ALA A 311 2.83 -15.59 -2.19
CA ALA A 311 3.41 -16.71 -2.89
C ALA A 311 4.52 -16.24 -3.85
N PRO A 312 5.69 -16.90 -3.89
CA PRO A 312 6.68 -16.64 -4.91
C PRO A 312 6.18 -17.15 -6.27
N VAL A 313 6.40 -16.35 -7.31
CA VAL A 313 5.94 -16.64 -8.69
C VAL A 313 6.56 -17.91 -9.28
N HIS A 314 7.74 -18.32 -8.80
CA HIS A 314 8.41 -19.55 -9.22
C HIS A 314 8.61 -20.48 -8.01
N PRO A 315 7.57 -21.24 -7.62
CA PRO A 315 7.52 -21.89 -6.32
C PRO A 315 8.53 -23.05 -6.15
N ASN A 316 8.96 -23.65 -7.25
CA ASN A 316 9.81 -24.85 -7.25
C ASN A 316 11.23 -24.63 -6.67
N GLY A 317 11.62 -23.39 -6.37
CA GLY A 317 12.92 -23.05 -5.77
C GLY A 317 12.83 -22.30 -4.44
N ALA A 318 11.63 -22.11 -3.87
CA ALA A 318 11.42 -21.37 -2.64
C ALA A 318 10.87 -22.27 -1.54
N ILE A 319 11.39 -22.14 -0.33
CA ILE A 319 10.98 -22.93 0.84
C ILE A 319 10.63 -21.98 1.98
N ILE A 320 9.45 -22.16 2.58
CA ILE A 320 9.09 -21.47 3.82
C ILE A 320 9.83 -22.14 4.98
N HIS A 321 10.77 -21.42 5.59
CA HIS A 321 11.48 -21.90 6.78
C HIS A 321 10.70 -21.68 8.07
N ALA A 322 10.03 -20.54 8.19
CA ALA A 322 9.24 -20.14 9.35
C ALA A 322 8.21 -19.10 8.91
N HIS A 323 7.06 -19.08 9.60
CA HIS A 323 5.98 -18.12 9.34
C HIS A 323 5.18 -17.86 10.62
N SER A 324 4.55 -16.68 10.68
CA SER A 324 3.79 -16.19 11.82
C SER A 324 2.90 -15.02 11.35
N PRO A 325 1.79 -14.67 12.03
CA PRO A 325 1.22 -15.25 13.27
C PRO A 325 0.66 -16.66 13.10
N GLN A 326 0.50 -17.36 14.24
CA GLN A 326 -0.31 -18.58 14.33
C GLN A 326 -1.78 -18.20 14.50
N THR A 327 -2.70 -19.15 14.28
CA THR A 327 -4.14 -18.94 14.50
C THR A 327 -4.40 -18.50 15.95
N THR A 328 -5.20 -17.44 16.14
CA THR A 328 -5.42 -16.86 17.48
C THR A 328 -6.55 -17.51 18.27
N GLU A 329 -7.40 -18.35 17.66
CA GLU A 329 -8.52 -19.06 18.32
C GLU A 329 -9.36 -18.13 19.24
N ARG A 330 -9.91 -17.05 18.68
CA ARG A 330 -10.69 -16.02 19.40
C ARG A 330 -9.94 -15.17 20.44
N GLN A 331 -8.61 -15.10 20.38
CA GLN A 331 -7.86 -14.11 21.14
C GLN A 331 -7.91 -12.74 20.44
N SER A 332 -8.11 -11.68 21.23
CA SER A 332 -8.06 -10.28 20.75
C SER A 332 -6.64 -9.76 20.55
N SER A 333 -5.63 -10.55 20.92
CA SER A 333 -4.22 -10.23 20.70
C SER A 333 -3.55 -11.32 19.88
N TYR A 334 -2.72 -10.94 18.92
CA TYR A 334 -1.89 -11.85 18.17
C TYR A 334 -0.41 -11.45 18.28
N THR A 335 0.47 -12.45 18.29
CA THR A 335 1.92 -12.23 18.21
C THR A 335 2.44 -12.72 16.88
N SER A 336 3.03 -11.82 16.09
CA SER A 336 3.82 -12.19 14.92
C SER A 336 5.28 -12.30 15.33
N SER A 337 5.83 -13.52 15.32
CA SER A 337 7.24 -13.76 15.64
C SER A 337 7.90 -14.79 14.73
N VAL A 338 9.09 -14.46 14.24
CA VAL A 338 9.93 -15.38 13.47
C VAL A 338 11.35 -15.29 14.03
N SER A 339 11.94 -16.45 14.32
CA SER A 339 13.34 -16.58 14.69
C SER A 339 14.04 -17.58 13.76
N PHE A 340 15.17 -17.18 13.18
CA PHE A 340 15.99 -18.07 12.35
C PHE A 340 17.47 -17.70 12.45
N GLU A 341 18.35 -18.71 12.54
CA GLU A 341 19.80 -18.49 12.55
C GLU A 341 20.44 -18.94 11.23
N LEU A 342 21.08 -17.98 10.57
CA LEU A 342 21.93 -18.19 9.41
C LEU A 342 23.37 -18.34 9.89
N GLY A 343 23.82 -19.56 10.15
CA GLY A 343 25.24 -19.81 10.47
C GLY A 343 26.15 -19.55 9.26
N GLY A 344 27.41 -19.21 9.54
CA GLY A 344 28.45 -19.06 8.52
C GLY A 344 28.69 -17.63 8.05
N SER A 345 29.27 -17.48 6.86
CA SER A 345 29.49 -16.18 6.22
C SER A 345 28.26 -15.74 5.41
N VAL A 346 27.71 -14.58 5.76
CA VAL A 346 26.54 -14.01 5.10
C VAL A 346 26.90 -12.68 4.46
N SER A 347 26.52 -12.54 3.19
CA SER A 347 26.58 -11.29 2.45
C SER A 347 25.22 -10.61 2.53
N VAL A 348 25.22 -9.36 2.96
CA VAL A 348 24.10 -8.43 2.84
C VAL A 348 24.53 -7.25 1.99
N THR A 349 23.63 -6.37 1.57
CA THR A 349 24.00 -5.14 0.84
C THR A 349 24.87 -4.26 1.74
N GLY A 350 26.20 -4.39 1.66
CA GLY A 350 27.15 -3.76 2.57
C GLY A 350 28.29 -4.71 3.04
N PRO A 351 28.81 -4.54 4.27
CA PRO A 351 29.93 -5.33 4.79
C PRO A 351 29.56 -6.81 5.00
N GLU A 352 30.55 -7.67 4.80
CA GLU A 352 30.42 -9.11 5.07
C GLU A 352 30.32 -9.38 6.57
N ILE A 353 29.38 -10.26 6.94
CA ILE A 353 29.14 -10.63 8.33
C ILE A 353 29.60 -12.08 8.51
N SER A 354 30.59 -12.25 9.38
CA SER A 354 31.12 -13.56 9.80
C SER A 354 30.62 -13.90 11.20
N GLY A 355 30.20 -15.16 11.42
CA GLY A 355 29.65 -15.61 12.71
C GLY A 355 28.12 -15.79 12.73
N GLY A 356 27.47 -15.55 11.60
CA GLY A 356 26.05 -15.78 11.38
C GLY A 356 25.13 -14.57 11.62
N ILE A 357 23.93 -14.64 11.04
CA ILE A 357 22.87 -13.63 11.17
C ILE A 357 21.69 -14.27 11.89
N SER A 358 21.15 -13.58 12.89
CA SER A 358 19.85 -13.91 13.47
C SER A 358 18.77 -13.11 12.74
N ILE A 359 17.68 -13.76 12.40
CA ILE A 359 16.44 -13.07 12.00
C ILE A 359 15.56 -13.16 13.24
N SER A 360 15.31 -12.05 13.94
CA SER A 360 14.36 -12.03 15.05
C SER A 360 13.32 -10.93 14.87
N ASN A 361 12.08 -11.33 14.66
CA ASN A 361 10.93 -10.42 14.71
C ASN A 361 9.99 -10.91 15.79
N SER A 362 9.48 -10.00 16.61
CA SER A 362 8.38 -10.26 17.52
C SER A 362 7.59 -8.97 17.71
N HIS A 363 6.34 -8.99 17.32
CA HIS A 363 5.40 -7.89 17.50
C HIS A 363 4.10 -8.46 18.05
N THR A 364 3.54 -7.83 19.07
CA THR A 364 2.23 -8.20 19.62
C THR A 364 1.30 -7.01 19.44
N GLU A 365 0.16 -7.26 18.83
CA GLU A 365 -0.88 -6.28 18.61
C GLU A 365 -2.18 -6.77 19.24
N THR A 366 -2.97 -5.86 19.80
CA THR A 366 -4.31 -6.15 20.33
C THR A 366 -5.32 -5.41 19.50
N ILE A 367 -6.14 -6.15 18.76
CA ILE A 367 -7.28 -5.62 18.03
C ILE A 367 -8.49 -6.41 18.51
N ASN A 368 -9.28 -5.77 19.38
CA ASN A 368 -10.55 -6.31 19.81
C ASN A 368 -11.40 -6.46 18.52
N ASP A 369 -11.91 -7.66 18.25
CA ASP A 369 -12.77 -7.99 17.11
C ASP A 369 -12.08 -8.52 15.83
N ILE A 370 -10.77 -8.83 15.87
CA ILE A 370 -10.10 -9.56 14.77
C ILE A 370 -9.63 -10.94 15.24
N GLU A 371 -10.02 -11.99 14.49
CA GLU A 371 -9.45 -13.32 14.59
C GLU A 371 -8.51 -13.56 13.39
N VAL A 372 -7.29 -14.03 13.67
CA VAL A 372 -6.32 -14.37 12.62
C VAL A 372 -6.34 -15.88 12.42
N ILE A 373 -6.51 -16.33 11.18
CA ILE A 373 -6.60 -17.75 10.83
C ILE A 373 -5.41 -18.12 9.95
N ASN A 374 -4.42 -18.84 10.47
CA ASN A 374 -3.32 -19.32 9.64
C ASN A 374 -3.81 -20.43 8.68
N ARG A 375 -3.83 -20.12 7.39
CA ARG A 375 -4.17 -21.04 6.28
C ARG A 375 -2.96 -21.41 5.42
N THR A 376 -1.76 -21.11 5.89
CA THR A 376 -0.49 -21.45 5.22
C THR A 376 -0.42 -22.96 4.97
N ASN A 377 -0.12 -23.36 3.74
CA ASN A 377 0.04 -24.77 3.41
C ASN A 377 1.47 -25.22 3.78
N PRO A 378 1.65 -26.09 4.80
CA PRO A 378 2.98 -26.52 5.22
C PRO A 378 3.56 -27.65 4.33
N ALA A 379 2.84 -28.09 3.29
CA ALA A 379 3.30 -29.16 2.42
C ALA A 379 4.67 -28.84 1.81
N GLN A 380 5.56 -29.83 1.80
CA GLN A 380 6.91 -29.71 1.26
C GLN A 380 6.84 -29.27 -0.22
N GLY A 381 7.35 -28.08 -0.52
CA GLY A 381 7.30 -27.47 -1.86
C GLY A 381 6.11 -26.55 -2.13
N SER A 382 5.23 -26.28 -1.15
CA SER A 382 4.23 -25.21 -1.23
C SER A 382 4.77 -23.95 -0.53
N PRO A 383 5.16 -22.90 -1.27
CA PRO A 383 5.70 -21.68 -0.68
C PRO A 383 4.63 -20.61 -0.45
N GLN A 384 3.37 -21.04 -0.29
CA GLN A 384 2.22 -20.16 -0.18
C GLN A 384 1.91 -19.88 1.30
N LEU A 385 2.15 -18.65 1.70
CA LEU A 385 1.74 -18.10 2.99
C LEU A 385 0.32 -17.53 2.86
N ARG A 386 -0.57 -17.87 3.80
CA ARG A 386 -1.95 -17.39 3.79
C ARG A 386 -2.48 -17.20 5.21
N TRP A 387 -3.08 -16.05 5.46
CA TRP A 387 -3.80 -15.71 6.68
C TRP A 387 -5.21 -15.21 6.37
#